data_AF-A0A0Q9A0X4-F1
#
_entry.id   AF-A0A0Q9A0X4-F1
#
_cell.length_a   1.000
_cell.length_b   1.000
_cell.length_c   1.000
_cell.angle_alpha   90.00
_cell.angle_beta   90.00
_cell.angle_gamma   90.00
#
_symmetry.space_group_name_H-M   'P 1'
#
loop_
_entity.id
_entity.type
_entity.pdbx_description
1 polymer ?
#
loop_
_entity_poly.entity_id
_entity_poly.type
_entity_poly.pdbx_seq_one_letter_code
_entity_poly.pdbx_strand_id
1 'polypeptide(L)'
;MPFVAPFGREFVAWASAATRDEWLESAGPVNDVFRVRMPHVLDEIQRRGYGIERLSDPLLRVYSALLALDSGEEPDPVAVRLAGAVADLTIVDFLPGELADVAECSLATISAPIFDARGEVVMTVSAQPYTHLTVDKVRWIGDRVREFAGHAHSLMAGALTAGDH
;
A
#
# COMPACT_ATOMS: atom_id res chain seq x y z
N MET A 1 3.72 6.83 -8.11
CA MET A 1 4.36 5.60 -7.59
C MET A 1 4.22 4.51 -8.64
N PRO A 2 5.27 3.69 -8.88
CA PRO A 2 5.17 2.56 -9.80
C PRO A 2 4.22 1.49 -9.24
N PHE A 3 3.49 0.79 -10.12
CA PHE A 3 2.61 -0.32 -9.73
C PHE A 3 3.37 -1.65 -9.80
N VAL A 4 4.27 -1.85 -8.85
CA VAL A 4 5.09 -3.05 -8.67
C VAL A 4 5.21 -3.35 -7.18
N ALA A 5 5.30 -4.61 -6.78
CA ALA A 5 5.44 -4.95 -5.37
C ALA A 5 6.70 -4.29 -4.76
N PRO A 6 6.60 -3.74 -3.52
CA PRO A 6 5.46 -3.81 -2.59
C PRO A 6 4.43 -2.66 -2.75
N PHE A 7 4.48 -1.84 -3.79
CA PHE A 7 3.58 -0.70 -3.96
C PHE A 7 2.24 -1.11 -4.55
N GLY A 8 1.19 -0.37 -4.16
CA GLY A 8 -0.17 -0.62 -4.64
C GLY A 8 -0.84 -1.84 -4.02
N ARG A 9 -0.43 -2.25 -2.81
CA ARG A 9 -0.97 -3.43 -2.09
C ARG A 9 -2.48 -3.40 -1.98
N GLU A 10 -3.05 -2.21 -1.78
CA GLU A 10 -4.49 -2.00 -1.63
C GLU A 10 -5.27 -2.38 -2.89
N PHE A 11 -4.66 -2.30 -4.08
CA PHE A 11 -5.28 -2.68 -5.34
C PHE A 11 -5.23 -4.19 -5.60
N VAL A 12 -4.26 -4.90 -5.02
CA VAL A 12 -4.08 -6.34 -5.24
C VAL A 12 -4.58 -7.19 -4.07
N ALA A 13 -4.81 -6.58 -2.90
CA ALA A 13 -5.26 -7.29 -1.71
C ALA A 13 -6.61 -7.99 -1.90
N TRP A 14 -7.48 -7.56 -2.83
CA TRP A 14 -8.73 -8.29 -3.16
C TRP A 14 -8.66 -9.03 -4.50
N ALA A 15 -7.55 -8.95 -5.22
CA ALA A 15 -7.39 -9.58 -6.51
C ALA A 15 -7.26 -11.12 -6.40
N SER A 16 -7.39 -11.78 -7.55
CA SER A 16 -7.21 -13.23 -7.67
C SER A 16 -5.81 -13.67 -7.22
N ALA A 17 -5.66 -14.94 -6.81
CA ALA A 17 -4.35 -15.49 -6.44
C ALA A 17 -3.32 -15.33 -7.56
N ALA A 18 -3.70 -15.60 -8.81
CA ALA A 18 -2.83 -15.42 -9.97
C ALA A 18 -2.36 -13.96 -10.12
N THR A 19 -3.26 -12.99 -9.94
CA THR A 19 -2.91 -11.56 -9.99
C THR A 19 -1.98 -11.15 -8.85
N ARG A 20 -2.18 -11.70 -7.64
CA ARG A 20 -1.27 -11.46 -6.50
C ARG A 20 0.12 -12.02 -6.78
N ASP A 21 0.22 -13.21 -7.38
CA ASP A 21 1.49 -13.84 -7.74
C ASP A 21 2.23 -13.06 -8.84
N GLU A 22 1.52 -12.65 -9.90
CA GLU A 22 2.08 -11.80 -10.97
C GLU A 22 2.60 -10.47 -10.42
N TRP A 23 1.84 -9.83 -9.52
CA TRP A 23 2.26 -8.61 -8.85
C TRP A 23 3.49 -8.83 -7.96
N LEU A 24 3.57 -9.96 -7.24
CA LEU A 24 4.73 -10.28 -6.42
C LEU A 24 5.99 -10.51 -7.27
N GLU A 25 5.88 -11.21 -8.40
CA GLU A 25 7.00 -11.41 -9.32
C GLU A 25 7.46 -10.11 -9.99
N SER A 26 6.58 -9.12 -10.14
CA SER A 26 6.95 -7.81 -10.67
C SER A 26 7.98 -7.05 -9.80
N ALA A 27 8.17 -7.44 -8.54
CA ALA A 27 9.20 -6.87 -7.67
C ALA A 27 10.64 -7.19 -8.11
N GLY A 28 10.83 -8.17 -9.01
CA GLY A 28 12.15 -8.63 -9.43
C GLY A 28 12.88 -9.41 -8.32
N PRO A 29 14.22 -9.31 -8.21
CA PRO A 29 15.00 -10.09 -7.25
C PRO A 29 14.80 -9.57 -5.81
N VAL A 30 13.82 -10.14 -5.11
CA VAL A 30 13.54 -9.92 -3.68
C VAL A 30 13.94 -11.15 -2.85
N ASN A 31 14.26 -10.95 -1.57
CA ASN A 31 14.63 -12.03 -0.66
C ASN A 31 13.42 -12.93 -0.29
N ASP A 32 13.70 -14.15 0.19
CA ASP A 32 12.65 -15.12 0.56
C ASP A 32 11.76 -14.61 1.69
N VAL A 33 12.31 -13.81 2.62
CA VAL A 33 11.55 -13.22 3.72
C VAL A 33 10.42 -12.34 3.19
N PHE A 34 10.71 -11.51 2.19
CA PHE A 34 9.73 -10.67 1.52
C PHE A 34 8.66 -11.52 0.82
N ARG A 35 9.08 -12.55 0.06
CA ARG A 35 8.16 -13.44 -0.68
C ARG A 35 7.19 -14.18 0.24
N VAL A 36 7.69 -14.70 1.37
CA VAL A 36 6.86 -15.40 2.38
C VAL A 36 5.93 -14.43 3.10
N ARG A 37 6.40 -13.21 3.40
CA ARG A 37 5.66 -12.25 4.20
C ARG A 37 4.55 -11.54 3.45
N MET A 38 4.74 -11.24 2.17
CA MET A 38 3.83 -10.38 1.42
C MET A 38 2.38 -10.91 1.35
N PRO A 39 2.12 -12.22 1.14
CA PRO A 39 0.76 -12.76 1.21
C PRO A 39 0.08 -12.46 2.56
N HIS A 40 0.79 -12.60 3.67
CA HIS A 40 0.25 -12.28 5.00
C HIS A 40 -0.07 -10.79 5.18
N VAL A 41 0.72 -9.91 4.54
CA VAL A 41 0.42 -8.47 4.51
C VAL A 41 -0.86 -8.20 3.73
N LEU A 42 -1.05 -8.83 2.57
CA LEU A 42 -2.28 -8.68 1.79
C LEU A 42 -3.51 -9.17 2.55
N ASP A 43 -3.40 -10.33 3.21
CA ASP A 43 -4.49 -10.87 4.04
C ASP A 43 -4.83 -9.94 5.21
N GLU A 44 -3.81 -9.32 5.81
CA GLU A 44 -4.01 -8.36 6.89
C GLU A 44 -4.66 -7.05 6.39
N ILE A 45 -4.29 -6.57 5.20
CA ILE A 45 -4.95 -5.45 4.54
C ILE A 45 -6.43 -5.75 4.33
N GLN A 46 -6.77 -6.96 3.87
CA GLN A 46 -8.15 -7.39 3.73
C GLN A 46 -8.88 -7.40 5.08
N ARG A 47 -8.25 -7.97 6.11
CA ARG A 47 -8.85 -8.12 7.44
C ARG A 47 -9.21 -6.78 8.07
N ARG A 48 -8.32 -5.78 8.01
CA ARG A 48 -8.57 -4.45 8.60
C ARG A 48 -9.25 -3.47 7.64
N GLY A 49 -9.16 -3.69 6.34
CA GLY A 49 -9.79 -2.90 5.29
C GLY A 49 -9.00 -1.66 4.86
N TYR A 50 -7.71 -1.58 5.19
CA TYR A 50 -6.80 -0.50 4.76
C TYR A 50 -5.34 -0.98 4.75
N GLY A 51 -4.48 -0.37 3.95
CA GLY A 51 -3.04 -0.51 3.97
C GLY A 51 -2.36 0.50 4.88
N ILE A 52 -1.19 0.14 5.39
CA ILE A 52 -0.33 1.03 6.15
C ILE A 52 1.02 1.05 5.44
N GLU A 53 1.57 2.24 5.23
CA GLU A 53 2.94 2.42 4.77
C GLU A 53 3.78 3.02 5.91
N ARG A 54 4.76 2.26 6.39
CA ARG A 54 5.65 2.70 7.46
C ARG A 54 6.63 3.74 6.95
N LEU A 55 6.77 4.85 7.67
CA LEU A 55 7.85 5.81 7.42
C LEU A 55 9.16 5.17 7.85
N SER A 56 9.99 4.81 6.87
CA SER A 56 11.24 4.08 7.08
C SER A 56 12.33 4.57 6.14
N ASP A 57 13.60 4.40 6.53
CA ASP A 57 14.74 4.78 5.69
C ASP A 57 14.71 4.10 4.31
N PRO A 58 14.37 2.80 4.17
CA PRO A 58 14.19 2.18 2.87
C PRO A 58 13.13 2.89 2.00
N LEU A 59 11.97 3.23 2.57
CA LEU A 59 10.92 3.95 1.84
C LEU A 59 11.40 5.33 1.37
N LEU A 60 12.10 6.07 2.24
CA LEU A 60 12.65 7.38 1.90
C LEU A 60 13.71 7.29 0.79
N ARG A 61 14.53 6.22 0.79
CA ARG A 61 15.51 5.96 -0.28
C ARG A 61 14.82 5.66 -1.61
N VAL A 62 13.76 4.85 -1.62
CA VAL A 62 12.96 4.57 -2.82
C VAL A 62 12.32 5.85 -3.36
N TYR A 63 11.69 6.65 -2.49
CA TYR A 63 11.06 7.90 -2.90
C TYR A 63 12.07 8.89 -3.50
N SER A 64 13.24 9.03 -2.86
CA SER A 64 14.34 9.88 -3.36
C SER A 64 14.87 9.41 -4.72
N ALA A 65 14.99 8.09 -4.91
CA ALA A 65 15.41 7.51 -6.19
C ALA A 65 14.39 7.74 -7.31
N LEU A 66 13.08 7.63 -7.01
CA LEU A 66 12.01 7.93 -7.98
C LEU A 66 12.03 9.41 -8.41
N LEU A 67 12.25 10.34 -7.47
CA LEU A 67 12.39 11.76 -7.78
C LEU A 67 13.59 12.06 -8.69
N ALA A 68 14.72 11.37 -8.46
CA ALA A 68 15.93 11.55 -9.27
C ALA A 68 15.75 11.09 -10.73
N LEU A 69 14.94 10.04 -10.95
CA LEU A 69 14.60 9.57 -12.31
C LEU A 69 13.75 10.57 -13.09
N ASP A 70 12.90 11.33 -12.40
CA ASP A 70 12.04 12.36 -13.01
C ASP A 70 12.84 13.63 -13.39
N SER A 71 13.99 13.85 -12.75
CA SER A 71 14.90 14.98 -13.04
C SER A 71 15.88 14.76 -14.20
N GLY A 72 15.87 13.61 -14.87
CA GLY A 72 16.65 13.36 -16.10
C GLY A 72 18.13 13.02 -15.91
N GLU A 73 18.57 12.61 -14.71
CA GLU A 73 19.92 12.05 -14.49
C GLU A 73 19.97 10.56 -14.89
N GLU A 74 21.06 10.12 -15.52
CA GLU A 74 21.17 8.81 -16.19
C GLU A 74 20.88 7.58 -15.27
N PRO A 75 20.28 6.48 -15.78
CA PRO A 75 19.46 5.58 -14.95
C PRO A 75 20.18 4.42 -14.24
N ASP A 76 21.49 4.24 -14.39
CA ASP A 76 22.13 2.96 -14.03
C ASP A 76 22.38 2.76 -12.50
N PRO A 77 22.89 3.76 -11.75
CA PRO A 77 23.15 3.63 -10.30
C PRO A 77 21.91 3.84 -9.41
N VAL A 78 20.80 4.31 -9.99
CA VAL A 78 19.56 4.62 -9.27
C VAL A 78 18.61 3.42 -9.31
N ALA A 79 18.48 2.73 -10.45
CA ALA A 79 17.71 1.50 -10.57
C ALA A 79 18.25 0.36 -9.68
N VAL A 80 19.57 0.20 -9.59
CA VAL A 80 20.22 -0.79 -8.69
C VAL A 80 19.98 -0.45 -7.21
N ARG A 81 19.95 0.84 -6.87
CA ARG A 81 19.70 1.33 -5.51
C ARG A 81 18.21 1.24 -5.13
N LEU A 82 17.32 1.43 -6.11
CA LEU A 82 15.89 1.23 -6.00
C LEU A 82 15.58 -0.26 -5.79
N ALA A 83 16.19 -1.15 -6.56
CA ALA A 83 16.08 -2.60 -6.41
C ALA A 83 16.61 -3.09 -5.04
N GLY A 84 17.77 -2.58 -4.60
CA GLY A 84 18.32 -2.89 -3.28
C GLY A 84 17.47 -2.35 -2.12
N ALA A 85 16.92 -1.14 -2.24
CA ALA A 85 16.05 -0.57 -1.22
C ALA A 85 14.68 -1.26 -1.16
N VAL A 86 14.15 -1.72 -2.31
CA VAL A 86 12.92 -2.53 -2.39
C VAL A 86 13.12 -3.93 -1.79
N ALA A 87 14.31 -4.53 -1.94
CA ALA A 87 14.63 -5.80 -1.28
C ALA A 87 14.63 -5.72 0.26
N ASP A 88 14.90 -4.54 0.83
CA ASP A 88 14.84 -4.27 2.28
C ASP A 88 13.45 -3.82 2.77
N LEU A 89 12.45 -3.72 1.89
CA LEU A 89 11.07 -3.33 2.21
C LEU A 89 10.24 -4.48 2.81
N THR A 90 10.86 -5.35 3.61
CA THR A 90 10.12 -6.37 4.40
C THR A 90 9.18 -5.72 5.43
N ILE A 91 9.32 -4.42 5.71
CA ILE A 91 8.67 -3.71 6.82
C ILE A 91 7.62 -2.68 6.34
N VAL A 92 7.19 -2.70 5.08
CA VAL A 92 6.23 -1.71 4.52
C VAL A 92 4.92 -1.61 5.30
N ASP A 93 4.48 -2.71 5.91
CA ASP A 93 3.22 -2.82 6.62
C ASP A 93 3.37 -3.67 7.90
N PHE A 94 2.41 -3.57 8.81
CA PHE A 94 2.33 -4.33 10.06
C PHE A 94 1.46 -5.58 9.94
N LEU A 95 2.00 -6.71 10.37
CA LEU A 95 1.22 -7.91 10.68
C LEU A 95 0.51 -7.76 12.03
N PRO A 96 -0.55 -8.55 12.32
CA PRO A 96 -1.37 -8.41 13.53
C PRO A 96 -0.61 -8.24 14.84
N GLY A 97 0.41 -9.08 15.10
CA GLY A 97 1.20 -9.02 16.33
C GLY A 97 2.10 -7.79 16.40
N GLU A 98 2.68 -7.39 15.26
CA GLU A 98 3.66 -6.32 15.21
C GLU A 98 3.06 -4.95 15.52
N LEU A 99 1.81 -4.71 15.09
CA LEU A 99 1.14 -3.45 15.39
C LEU A 99 0.72 -3.37 16.87
N ALA A 100 0.43 -4.52 17.49
CA ALA A 100 0.04 -4.56 18.91
C ALA A 100 1.23 -4.38 19.85
N ASP A 101 2.43 -4.79 19.42
CA ASP A 101 3.65 -4.80 20.24
C ASP A 101 4.44 -3.48 20.23
N VAL A 102 4.00 -2.48 19.46
CA VAL A 102 4.67 -1.17 19.35
C VAL A 102 3.92 -0.07 20.11
N ALA A 103 4.66 0.78 20.83
CA ALA A 103 4.08 1.95 21.51
C ALA A 103 3.67 3.04 20.50
N GLU A 104 4.54 3.31 19.53
CA GLU A 104 4.33 4.30 18.47
C GLU A 104 4.82 3.77 17.12
N CYS A 105 4.15 4.20 16.06
CA CYS A 105 4.43 3.86 14.67
C CYS A 105 4.86 5.12 13.92
N SER A 106 6.06 5.09 13.32
CA SER A 106 6.41 6.05 12.27
C SER A 106 5.62 5.72 11.00
N LEU A 107 4.67 6.59 10.62
CA LEU A 107 3.78 6.36 9.48
C LEU A 107 3.94 7.39 8.38
N ALA A 108 4.03 6.89 7.14
CA ALA A 108 3.97 7.71 5.94
C ALA A 108 2.52 7.85 5.50
N THR A 109 1.82 6.73 5.22
CA THR A 109 0.44 6.74 4.73
C THR A 109 -0.43 5.66 5.36
N ILE A 110 -1.74 5.92 5.40
CA ILE A 110 -2.79 4.93 5.69
C ILE A 110 -3.82 5.05 4.57
N SER A 111 -4.09 3.95 3.87
CA SER A 111 -4.79 3.98 2.58
C SER A 111 -5.92 2.95 2.54
N ALA A 112 -7.13 3.36 2.19
CA ALA A 112 -8.27 2.45 2.02
C ALA A 112 -8.65 2.31 0.54
N PRO A 113 -8.97 1.10 0.07
CA PRO A 113 -9.44 0.87 -1.30
C PRO A 113 -10.86 1.42 -1.49
N ILE A 114 -11.11 1.97 -2.67
CA ILE A 114 -12.44 2.32 -3.15
C ILE A 114 -12.81 1.33 -4.25
N PHE A 115 -13.89 0.60 -4.00
CA PHE A 115 -14.38 -0.44 -4.91
C PHE A 115 -15.36 0.16 -5.92
N ASP A 116 -15.41 -0.41 -7.13
CA ASP A 116 -16.48 -0.19 -8.07
C ASP A 116 -17.71 -1.08 -7.76
N ALA A 117 -18.74 -0.99 -8.61
CA ALA A 117 -19.96 -1.79 -8.45
C ALA A 117 -19.77 -3.30 -8.66
N ARG A 118 -18.64 -3.73 -9.22
CA ARG A 118 -18.28 -5.15 -9.43
C ARG A 118 -17.46 -5.70 -8.27
N GLY A 119 -17.06 -4.85 -7.32
CA GLY A 119 -16.21 -5.23 -6.20
C GLY A 119 -14.72 -5.18 -6.54
N GLU A 120 -14.33 -4.53 -7.64
CA GLU A 120 -12.94 -4.33 -8.03
C GLU A 120 -12.39 -3.05 -7.43
N VAL A 121 -11.13 -3.06 -6.97
CA VAL A 121 -10.49 -1.84 -6.45
C VAL A 121 -10.07 -0.95 -7.61
N VAL A 122 -10.71 0.21 -7.74
CA VAL A 122 -10.48 1.16 -8.84
C VAL A 122 -9.74 2.41 -8.42
N MET A 123 -9.79 2.75 -7.12
CA MET A 123 -9.05 3.88 -6.55
C MET A 123 -8.66 3.58 -5.11
N THR A 124 -7.84 4.45 -4.51
CA THR A 124 -7.59 4.47 -3.07
C THR A 124 -7.75 5.89 -2.53
N VAL A 125 -8.11 6.00 -1.26
CA VAL A 125 -8.04 7.26 -0.48
C VAL A 125 -6.98 7.11 0.59
N SER A 126 -6.18 8.14 0.82
CA SER A 126 -5.06 8.08 1.76
C SER A 126 -5.05 9.26 2.71
N ALA A 127 -4.78 8.98 3.99
CA ALA A 127 -4.24 9.96 4.93
C ALA A 127 -2.70 9.85 4.90
N GLN A 128 -2.00 10.98 5.01
CA GLN A 128 -0.54 11.01 4.94
C GLN A 128 0.06 11.75 6.15
N PRO A 129 0.16 11.10 7.33
CA PRO A 129 0.57 11.77 8.56
C PRO A 129 2.04 12.20 8.59
N TYR A 130 2.94 11.44 7.94
CA TYR A 130 4.40 11.64 7.96
C TYR A 130 4.96 11.94 9.37
N THR A 131 4.52 11.18 10.38
CA THR A 131 4.84 11.41 11.79
C THR A 131 4.71 10.14 12.62
N HIS A 132 5.09 10.23 13.90
CA HIS A 132 4.90 9.18 14.89
C HIS A 132 3.47 9.21 15.44
N LEU A 133 2.81 8.07 15.47
CA LEU A 133 1.43 7.93 15.95
C LEU A 133 1.30 6.74 16.90
N THR A 134 0.50 6.89 17.95
CA THR A 134 0.09 5.75 18.78
C THR A 134 -0.79 4.81 17.98
N VAL A 135 -0.79 3.52 18.36
CA VAL A 135 -1.61 2.48 17.69
C VAL A 135 -3.09 2.85 17.63
N ASP A 136 -3.64 3.42 18.70
CA ASP A 136 -5.03 3.87 18.73
C ASP A 136 -5.31 4.98 17.72
N LYS A 137 -4.35 5.91 17.53
CA LYS A 137 -4.49 6.95 16.52
C LYS A 137 -4.39 6.38 15.11
N VAL A 138 -3.51 5.41 14.88
CA VAL A 138 -3.43 4.68 13.60
C VAL A 138 -4.76 4.01 13.27
N ARG A 139 -5.33 3.25 14.22
CA ARG A 139 -6.65 2.59 14.06
C ARG A 139 -7.75 3.60 13.78
N TRP A 140 -7.79 4.70 14.54
CA TRP A 140 -8.77 5.76 14.34
C TRP A 140 -8.68 6.40 12.96
N ILE A 141 -7.47 6.67 12.44
CA ILE A 141 -7.31 7.18 11.07
C ILE A 141 -7.74 6.13 10.05
N GLY A 142 -7.33 4.87 10.24
CA GLY A 142 -7.70 3.73 9.41
C GLY A 142 -9.22 3.59 9.26
N ASP A 143 -9.95 3.66 10.37
CA ASP A 143 -11.41 3.63 10.37
C ASP A 143 -12.02 4.80 9.60
N ARG A 144 -11.47 6.02 9.75
CA ARG A 144 -11.96 7.22 9.05
C ARG A 144 -11.73 7.14 7.55
N VAL A 145 -10.56 6.68 7.09
CA VAL A 145 -10.29 6.55 5.65
C VAL A 145 -11.13 5.43 5.04
N ARG A 146 -11.33 4.32 5.76
CA ARG A 146 -12.21 3.21 5.33
C ARG A 146 -13.66 3.65 5.22
N GLU A 147 -14.16 4.40 6.21
CA GLU A 147 -15.51 4.97 6.20
C GLU A 147 -15.72 5.89 4.99
N PHE A 148 -14.75 6.78 4.72
CA PHE A 148 -14.79 7.62 3.52
C PHE A 148 -14.81 6.79 2.23
N ALA A 149 -13.98 5.76 2.14
CA ALA A 149 -13.93 4.89 0.97
C ALA A 149 -15.27 4.17 0.72
N GLY A 150 -15.96 3.75 1.79
CA GLY A 150 -17.31 3.19 1.69
C GLY A 150 -18.36 4.17 1.18
N HIS A 151 -18.27 5.44 1.59
CA HIS A 151 -19.12 6.51 1.03
C HIS A 151 -18.84 6.75 -0.45
N ALA A 152 -17.56 6.81 -0.85
CA ALA A 152 -17.16 6.98 -2.24
C ALA A 152 -17.65 5.83 -3.13
N HIS A 153 -17.53 4.59 -2.67
CA HIS A 153 -18.09 3.41 -3.35
C HIS A 153 -19.60 3.55 -3.59
N SER A 154 -20.36 3.96 -2.57
CA SER A 154 -21.82 4.16 -2.68
C SER A 154 -22.19 5.20 -3.73
N LEU A 155 -21.42 6.30 -3.82
CA LEU A 155 -21.63 7.35 -4.83
C LEU A 155 -21.34 6.85 -6.25
N MET A 156 -20.27 6.07 -6.43
CA MET A 156 -19.91 5.49 -7.73
C MET A 156 -20.95 4.49 -8.22
N ALA A 157 -21.48 3.66 -7.32
CA ALA A 157 -22.56 2.74 -7.63
C ALA A 157 -23.86 3.48 -8.01
N GLY A 158 -24.21 4.56 -7.29
CA GLY A 158 -25.39 5.37 -7.57
C GLY A 158 -25.33 6.15 -8.89
N ALA A 159 -24.16 6.67 -9.26
CA ALA A 159 -23.97 7.40 -10.52
C ALA A 159 -24.19 6.51 -11.76
N LEU A 160 -23.82 5.23 -11.69
CA LEU A 160 -24.06 4.27 -12.78
C LEU A 160 -25.56 3.97 -12.96
N THR A 161 -26.35 3.97 -11.88
CA THR A 161 -27.80 3.75 -11.97
C THR A 161 -28.59 4.95 -12.52
N ALA A 162 -28.04 6.17 -12.42
CA ALA A 162 -28.71 7.39 -12.87
C ALA A 162 -28.48 7.72 -14.36
N GLY A 163 -27.56 7.02 -15.03
CA GLY A 163 -27.20 7.27 -16.44
C GLY A 163 -28.01 6.47 -17.48
N ASP A 164 -28.91 5.59 -17.05
CA ASP A 164 -29.73 4.71 -17.93
C ASP A 164 -31.16 5.26 -18.20
N HIS A 165 -31.34 6.58 -18.18
CA HIS A 165 -32.63 7.23 -18.45
C HIS A 165 -32.56 8.30 -19.55
#